data_AF-A0A2N7Z1J8-F1
#
_entry.id   AF-A0A2N7Z1J8-F1
#
_cell.length_a   1.000
_cell.length_b   1.000
_cell.length_c   1.000
_cell.angle_alpha   90.00
_cell.angle_beta   90.00
_cell.angle_gamma   90.00
#
_symmetry.space_group_name_H-M   'P 1'
#
loop_
_entity.id
_entity.type
_entity.pdbx_description
1 polymer ?
#
loop_
_entity_poly.entity_id
_entity_poly.type
_entity_poly.pdbx_seq_one_letter_code
_entity_poly.pdbx_strand_id
1 'polypeptide(L)'
;MFKPLAVLILACSPLLANAADLAGVWTGTLGKSAITVCFNGAHGANGSYYYQRILTPIQLTQVNASEPWVEEGQTGFWQLDDPQGDTLTGTWSKSLEGKSLALVLKRRDTDGCASDAYNNALEAVPPAVKVERKTFAEHAYQVKTQGGQVILKLEGDGAAIDKINRELARMAINPDGQADFYRERRNSLDQSGGTTTSEIAVEPFYWSSHWITVRFYRWSAGYGRGGISWGLHSWNLQTGEKVDPWTWLGGHEQWDTPYSGQVKLPAAFSSWLAKQTTTDEGCPAVTSYSSFDLSFNTQGLQLSTPAQGDGCDNELSFTWEQLEPVLSPAGRAALPSLMAP
;
A
#
# COMPACT_ATOMS: atom_id res chain seq x y z
N MET A 1 -13.36 -66.94 -59.00
CA MET A 1 -13.49 -65.48 -59.15
C MET A 1 -13.69 -64.88 -57.76
N PHE A 2 -12.85 -63.90 -57.42
CA PHE A 2 -12.86 -62.97 -56.28
C PHE A 2 -12.75 -63.50 -54.82
N LYS A 3 -11.53 -63.43 -54.28
CA LYS A 3 -11.21 -63.31 -52.84
C LYS A 3 -11.44 -61.86 -52.38
N PRO A 4 -11.96 -61.60 -51.17
CA PRO A 4 -11.86 -60.28 -50.55
C PRO A 4 -10.53 -60.15 -49.80
N LEU A 5 -9.79 -59.08 -50.07
CA LEU A 5 -8.62 -58.63 -49.31
C LEU A 5 -9.12 -57.87 -48.07
N ALA A 6 -8.67 -58.25 -46.88
CA ALA A 6 -8.82 -57.47 -45.66
C ALA A 6 -7.69 -56.43 -45.59
N VAL A 7 -8.03 -55.14 -45.56
CA VAL A 7 -7.08 -54.04 -45.32
C VAL A 7 -7.24 -53.62 -43.85
N LEU A 8 -6.24 -53.91 -43.02
CA LEU A 8 -6.09 -53.30 -41.69
C LEU A 8 -5.57 -51.87 -41.87
N ILE A 9 -6.39 -50.87 -41.55
CA ILE A 9 -5.96 -49.47 -41.43
C ILE A 9 -5.54 -49.27 -39.97
N LEU A 10 -4.24 -49.07 -39.75
CA LEU A 10 -3.69 -48.62 -38.48
C LEU A 10 -4.25 -47.20 -38.19
N ALA A 11 -5.09 -47.08 -37.17
CA ALA A 11 -5.50 -45.80 -36.64
C ALA A 11 -4.32 -45.16 -35.90
N CYS A 12 -3.66 -44.20 -36.52
CA CYS A 12 -2.71 -43.31 -35.85
C CYS A 12 -3.54 -42.31 -35.04
N SER A 13 -3.70 -42.54 -33.73
CA SER A 13 -4.25 -41.52 -32.84
C SER A 13 -3.25 -40.35 -32.79
N PRO A 14 -3.65 -39.12 -33.14
CA PRO A 14 -2.79 -37.96 -32.90
C PRO A 14 -2.61 -37.84 -31.38
N LEU A 15 -1.36 -37.93 -30.93
CA LEU A 15 -0.95 -37.49 -29.60
C LEU A 15 -1.48 -36.06 -29.43
N LEU A 16 -2.38 -35.86 -28.48
CA LEU A 16 -2.72 -34.55 -27.97
C LEU A 16 -1.40 -33.91 -27.50
N ALA A 17 -0.91 -32.94 -28.25
CA ALA A 17 0.17 -32.09 -27.81
C ALA A 17 -0.31 -31.39 -26.55
N ASN A 18 0.20 -31.80 -25.39
CA ASN A 18 0.09 -31.00 -24.18
C ASN A 18 0.66 -29.63 -24.52
N ALA A 19 -0.14 -28.57 -24.40
CA ALA A 19 0.35 -27.20 -24.53
C ALA A 19 1.60 -27.08 -23.66
N ALA A 20 2.74 -26.76 -24.27
CA ALA A 20 4.01 -26.74 -23.57
C ALA A 20 3.94 -25.66 -22.49
N ASP A 21 4.21 -26.06 -21.25
CA ASP A 21 3.91 -25.24 -20.08
C ASP A 21 4.84 -24.02 -20.03
N LEU A 22 4.26 -22.83 -20.19
CA LEU A 22 4.96 -21.55 -20.10
C LEU A 22 5.30 -21.20 -18.64
N ALA A 23 4.61 -21.80 -17.67
CA ALA A 23 4.74 -21.50 -16.26
C ALA A 23 6.17 -21.61 -15.77
N GLY A 24 6.58 -20.67 -14.93
CA GLY A 24 7.86 -20.73 -14.26
C GLY A 24 8.74 -19.53 -14.50
N VAL A 25 9.96 -19.63 -13.98
CA VAL A 25 10.99 -18.61 -14.09
C VAL A 25 11.96 -18.96 -15.21
N TRP A 26 12.23 -17.97 -16.04
CA TRP A 26 13.05 -18.04 -17.23
C TRP A 26 14.14 -16.99 -17.18
N THR A 27 15.32 -17.31 -17.71
CA THR A 27 16.44 -16.36 -17.81
C THR A 27 17.06 -16.40 -19.19
N GLY A 28 17.51 -15.25 -19.68
CA GLY A 28 18.12 -15.17 -20.99
C GLY A 28 18.25 -13.73 -21.45
N THR A 29 17.96 -13.46 -22.72
CA THR A 29 18.18 -12.16 -23.31
C THR A 29 16.96 -11.64 -24.06
N LEU A 30 16.71 -10.34 -23.91
CA LEU A 30 15.88 -9.54 -24.80
C LEU A 30 16.78 -8.59 -25.59
N GLY A 31 16.93 -8.84 -26.89
CA GLY A 31 17.95 -8.23 -27.73
C GLY A 31 19.35 -8.54 -27.18
N LYS A 32 20.05 -7.53 -26.66
CA LYS A 32 21.38 -7.68 -26.04
C LYS A 32 21.35 -7.64 -24.51
N SER A 33 20.19 -7.40 -23.92
CA SER A 33 20.05 -7.18 -22.49
C SER A 33 19.67 -8.48 -21.79
N ALA A 34 20.39 -8.82 -20.72
CA ALA A 34 20.04 -9.95 -19.87
C ALA A 34 18.79 -9.65 -19.04
N ILE A 35 17.85 -10.60 -19.03
CA ILE A 35 16.56 -10.48 -18.34
C ILE A 35 16.24 -11.75 -17.56
N THR A 36 15.41 -11.58 -16.54
CA THR A 36 14.67 -12.66 -15.88
C THR A 36 13.19 -12.41 -16.12
N VAL A 37 12.48 -13.43 -16.60
CA VAL A 37 11.04 -13.41 -16.87
C VAL A 37 10.39 -14.47 -16.02
N CYS A 38 9.20 -14.21 -15.54
CA CYS A 38 8.36 -15.21 -14.92
C CYS A 38 6.96 -15.15 -15.53
N PHE A 39 6.38 -16.31 -15.77
CA PHE A 39 4.99 -16.47 -16.18
C PHE A 39 4.27 -17.29 -15.12
N ASN A 40 3.13 -16.80 -14.63
CA ASN A 40 2.34 -17.55 -13.67
C ASN A 40 1.54 -18.62 -14.44
N GLY A 41 1.78 -19.89 -14.09
CA GLY A 41 1.04 -21.04 -14.65
C GLY A 41 -0.38 -21.14 -14.12
N ALA A 42 -1.27 -21.78 -14.90
CA ALA A 42 -2.67 -22.19 -14.63
C ALA A 42 -3.66 -21.15 -14.02
N HIS A 43 -3.20 -20.07 -13.42
CA HIS A 43 -3.95 -19.08 -12.67
C HIS A 43 -4.16 -17.76 -13.41
N GLY A 44 -3.55 -17.58 -14.59
CA GLY A 44 -3.84 -16.42 -15.44
C GLY A 44 -2.82 -16.19 -16.53
N ALA A 45 -3.24 -15.44 -17.54
CA ALA A 45 -2.39 -14.91 -18.60
C ALA A 45 -1.63 -13.67 -18.08
N ASN A 46 -0.85 -13.87 -17.02
CA ASN A 46 -0.08 -12.83 -16.35
C ASN A 46 1.34 -13.30 -15.97
N GLY A 47 2.23 -12.34 -15.83
CA GLY A 47 3.64 -12.58 -15.60
C GLY A 47 4.37 -11.27 -15.37
N SER A 48 5.68 -11.36 -15.21
CA SER A 48 6.50 -10.21 -14.90
C SER A 48 7.91 -10.46 -15.39
N TYR A 49 8.61 -9.42 -15.82
CA TYR A 49 10.02 -9.53 -16.13
C TYR A 49 10.82 -8.34 -15.63
N TYR A 50 12.12 -8.51 -15.48
CA TYR A 50 13.03 -7.40 -15.22
C TYR A 50 14.34 -7.57 -15.96
N TYR A 51 14.95 -6.44 -16.30
CA TYR A 51 16.34 -6.39 -16.72
C TYR A 51 17.25 -6.66 -15.52
N GLN A 52 18.15 -7.64 -15.63
CA GLN A 52 19.02 -8.06 -14.52
C GLN A 52 19.92 -6.94 -13.99
N ARG A 53 20.19 -5.92 -14.81
CA ARG A 53 20.96 -4.72 -14.42
C ARG A 53 20.14 -3.64 -13.70
N ILE A 54 18.81 -3.65 -13.85
CA ILE A 54 17.90 -2.60 -13.35
C ILE A 54 17.12 -3.08 -12.13
N LEU A 55 16.71 -4.37 -12.12
CA LEU A 55 15.96 -5.00 -11.03
C LEU A 55 14.64 -4.29 -10.71
N THR A 56 13.99 -3.74 -11.74
CA THR A 56 12.64 -3.19 -11.67
C THR A 56 11.70 -4.09 -12.47
N PRO A 57 10.75 -4.77 -11.81
CA PRO A 57 9.76 -5.59 -12.50
C PRO A 57 8.86 -4.76 -13.42
N ILE A 58 8.53 -5.34 -14.56
CA ILE A 58 7.60 -4.83 -15.55
C ILE A 58 6.53 -5.91 -15.71
N GLN A 59 5.29 -5.56 -15.38
CA GLN A 59 4.17 -6.48 -15.47
C GLN A 59 3.87 -6.82 -16.94
N LEU A 60 3.59 -8.11 -17.17
CA LEU A 60 3.14 -8.66 -18.44
C LEU A 60 1.75 -9.23 -18.25
N THR A 61 0.84 -8.90 -19.17
CA THR A 61 -0.50 -9.48 -19.23
C THR A 61 -0.80 -9.93 -20.65
N GLN A 62 -1.62 -10.95 -20.81
CA GLN A 62 -2.10 -11.42 -22.09
C GLN A 62 -3.62 -11.58 -22.00
N VAL A 63 -4.34 -11.07 -22.98
CA VAL A 63 -5.82 -11.10 -22.94
C VAL A 63 -6.32 -12.53 -23.15
N ASN A 64 -5.69 -13.26 -24.07
CA ASN A 64 -5.94 -14.67 -24.36
C ASN A 64 -4.72 -15.25 -25.10
N ALA A 65 -4.65 -16.57 -25.23
CA ALA A 65 -3.50 -17.27 -25.80
C ALA A 65 -3.15 -16.89 -27.26
N SER A 66 -4.08 -16.31 -28.02
CA SER A 66 -3.84 -15.87 -29.40
C SER A 66 -3.35 -14.43 -29.55
N GLU A 67 -3.44 -13.63 -28.48
CA GLU A 67 -2.97 -12.24 -28.46
C GLU A 67 -1.53 -12.16 -27.94
N PRO A 68 -0.75 -11.14 -28.34
CA PRO A 68 0.57 -10.93 -27.76
C PRO A 68 0.47 -10.62 -26.25
N TRP A 69 1.54 -10.94 -25.55
CA TRP A 69 1.75 -10.45 -24.18
C TRP A 69 2.06 -8.94 -24.24
N VAL A 70 1.50 -8.19 -23.30
CA VAL A 70 1.55 -6.72 -23.29
C VAL A 70 2.14 -6.25 -21.98
N GLU A 71 3.10 -5.34 -22.07
CA GLU A 71 3.66 -4.65 -20.92
C GLU A 71 2.64 -3.67 -20.33
N GLU A 72 2.65 -3.52 -19.00
CA GLU A 72 1.90 -2.47 -18.34
C GLU A 72 2.14 -1.10 -19.01
N GLY A 73 1.06 -0.35 -19.19
CA GLY A 73 1.09 0.93 -19.92
C GLY A 73 1.24 0.81 -21.44
N GLN A 74 1.11 -0.40 -22.02
CA GLN A 74 1.24 -0.66 -23.47
C GLN A 74 2.58 -0.18 -24.04
N THR A 75 3.65 -0.37 -23.27
CA THR A 75 4.99 0.12 -23.62
C THR A 75 5.80 -0.87 -24.47
N GLY A 76 5.35 -2.11 -24.57
CA GLY A 76 5.95 -3.17 -25.37
C GLY A 76 5.03 -4.37 -25.53
N PHE A 77 5.25 -5.12 -26.61
CA PHE A 77 4.46 -6.28 -27.03
C PHE A 77 5.39 -7.47 -27.24
N TRP A 78 5.00 -8.62 -26.74
CA TRP A 78 5.77 -9.86 -26.72
C TRP A 78 5.00 -10.93 -27.50
N GLN A 79 5.60 -11.39 -28.59
CA GLN A 79 5.13 -12.56 -29.35
C GLN A 79 6.03 -13.74 -28.99
N LEU A 80 5.48 -14.74 -28.32
CA LEU A 80 6.20 -15.93 -27.88
C LEU A 80 5.97 -17.08 -28.86
N ASP A 81 7.01 -17.87 -29.11
CA ASP A 81 6.88 -19.16 -29.78
C ASP A 81 6.49 -20.24 -28.75
N ASP A 82 6.01 -21.40 -29.22
CA ASP A 82 5.71 -22.53 -28.34
C ASP A 82 6.99 -23.02 -27.62
N PRO A 83 6.97 -23.18 -26.28
CA PRO A 83 8.13 -23.66 -25.54
C PRO A 83 8.65 -25.00 -26.07
N GLN A 84 9.97 -25.09 -26.29
CA GLN A 84 10.68 -26.29 -26.70
C GLN A 84 11.45 -26.85 -25.50
N GLY A 85 10.75 -27.59 -24.64
CA GLY A 85 11.28 -28.05 -23.35
C GLY A 85 11.60 -26.87 -22.43
N ASP A 86 12.86 -26.71 -22.06
CA ASP A 86 13.37 -25.61 -21.24
C ASP A 86 13.90 -24.43 -22.07
N THR A 87 13.55 -24.36 -23.34
CA THR A 87 13.90 -23.22 -24.22
C THR A 87 12.65 -22.51 -24.69
N LEU A 88 12.67 -21.19 -24.61
CA LEU A 88 11.59 -20.32 -25.09
C LEU A 88 12.19 -19.22 -25.96
N THR A 89 11.66 -19.06 -27.17
CA THR A 89 12.02 -17.99 -28.10
C THR A 89 10.82 -17.10 -28.37
N GLY A 90 11.10 -15.93 -28.94
CA GLY A 90 10.05 -15.02 -29.35
C GLY A 90 10.61 -13.69 -29.80
N THR A 91 9.75 -12.69 -29.84
CA THR A 91 10.11 -11.32 -30.18
C THR A 91 9.41 -10.32 -29.29
N TRP A 92 10.05 -9.18 -29.12
CA TRP A 92 9.50 -8.00 -28.47
C TRP A 92 9.44 -6.85 -29.47
N SER A 93 8.40 -6.03 -29.44
CA SER A 93 8.34 -4.80 -30.21
C SER A 93 7.74 -3.67 -29.38
N LYS A 94 8.17 -2.42 -29.65
CA LYS A 94 7.60 -1.22 -29.01
C LYS A 94 6.16 -0.94 -29.48
N SER A 95 5.83 -1.39 -30.68
CA SER A 95 4.51 -1.29 -31.31
C SER A 95 4.29 -2.53 -32.17
N LEU A 96 3.04 -2.91 -32.38
CA LEU A 96 2.69 -4.12 -33.16
C LEU A 96 3.34 -4.17 -34.55
N GLU A 97 3.53 -3.01 -35.20
CA GLU A 97 4.16 -2.89 -36.53
C GLU A 97 5.63 -2.41 -36.48
N GLY A 98 6.22 -2.34 -35.28
CA GLY A 98 7.55 -1.79 -35.05
C GLY A 98 8.69 -2.78 -35.31
N LYS A 99 9.93 -2.28 -35.26
CA LYS A 99 11.12 -3.14 -35.29
C LYS A 99 11.15 -4.03 -34.04
N SER A 100 11.28 -5.33 -34.26
CA SER A 100 11.33 -6.30 -33.17
C SER A 100 12.76 -6.59 -32.67
N LEU A 101 12.86 -6.97 -31.41
CA LEU A 101 14.05 -7.51 -30.75
C LEU A 101 13.83 -8.99 -30.48
N ALA A 102 14.85 -9.82 -30.69
CA ALA A 102 14.78 -11.25 -30.42
C ALA A 102 14.75 -11.53 -28.91
N LEU A 103 13.93 -12.49 -28.51
CA LEU A 103 13.86 -13.05 -27.17
C LEU A 103 14.40 -14.48 -27.19
N VAL A 104 15.33 -14.80 -26.31
CA VAL A 104 15.86 -16.16 -26.13
C VAL A 104 16.02 -16.43 -24.65
N LEU A 105 15.30 -17.43 -24.16
CA LEU A 105 15.18 -17.74 -22.73
C LEU A 105 15.41 -19.24 -22.47
N LYS A 106 15.94 -19.52 -21.28
CA LYS A 106 16.04 -20.86 -20.69
C LYS A 106 15.32 -20.93 -19.36
N ARG A 107 14.56 -22.01 -19.15
CA ARG A 107 13.86 -22.24 -17.88
C ARG A 107 14.88 -22.44 -16.76
N ARG A 108 14.58 -21.85 -15.61
CA ARG A 108 15.35 -21.99 -14.36
C ARG A 108 14.56 -22.70 -13.29
N ASP A 109 13.25 -22.47 -13.27
CA ASP A 109 12.34 -23.01 -12.28
C ASP A 109 10.94 -23.15 -12.90
N THR A 110 10.13 -24.04 -12.35
CA THR A 110 8.72 -24.24 -12.72
C THR A 110 7.75 -23.50 -11.80
N ASP A 111 8.23 -22.94 -10.68
CA ASP A 111 7.42 -22.19 -9.73
C ASP A 111 7.04 -20.79 -10.25
N GLY A 112 5.91 -20.27 -9.78
CA GLY A 112 5.38 -18.96 -10.17
C GLY A 112 6.20 -17.76 -9.68
N CYS A 113 5.66 -16.55 -9.89
CA CYS A 113 6.41 -15.31 -9.72
C CYS A 113 6.62 -14.88 -8.27
N ALA A 114 5.98 -15.57 -7.31
CA ALA A 114 6.30 -15.45 -5.87
C ALA A 114 7.56 -16.24 -5.45
N SER A 115 8.10 -17.10 -6.32
CA SER A 115 9.23 -17.98 -6.00
C SER A 115 10.52 -17.22 -5.70
N ASP A 116 11.41 -17.87 -4.94
CA ASP A 116 12.76 -17.37 -4.66
C ASP A 116 13.60 -17.25 -5.95
N ALA A 117 13.37 -18.13 -6.92
CA ALA A 117 14.05 -18.10 -8.23
C ALA A 117 13.83 -16.77 -8.96
N TYR A 118 12.64 -16.15 -8.82
CA TYR A 118 12.35 -14.83 -9.37
C TYR A 118 12.80 -13.69 -8.45
N ASN A 119 12.53 -13.81 -7.14
CA ASN A 119 12.60 -12.69 -6.19
C ASN A 119 13.96 -12.46 -5.53
N ASN A 120 14.83 -13.48 -5.41
CA ASN A 120 16.07 -13.35 -4.64
C ASN A 120 16.96 -12.19 -5.12
N ALA A 121 17.09 -12.00 -6.44
CA ALA A 121 17.85 -10.88 -6.99
C ALA A 121 17.18 -9.52 -6.72
N LEU A 122 15.85 -9.46 -6.73
CA LEU A 122 15.07 -8.25 -6.44
C LEU A 122 15.10 -7.88 -4.95
N GLU A 123 15.36 -8.84 -4.06
CA GLU A 123 15.38 -8.66 -2.60
C GLU A 123 16.78 -8.48 -2.04
N ALA A 124 17.81 -8.88 -2.80
CA ALA A 124 19.20 -8.64 -2.46
C ALA A 124 19.60 -7.15 -2.48
N VAL A 125 18.78 -6.30 -3.11
CA VAL A 125 18.99 -4.84 -3.17
C VAL A 125 17.86 -4.15 -2.40
N PRO A 126 18.18 -3.24 -1.46
CA PRO A 126 17.17 -2.44 -0.79
C PRO A 126 16.33 -1.63 -1.79
N PRO A 127 15.04 -1.38 -1.53
CA PRO A 127 14.23 -0.52 -2.37
C PRO A 127 14.87 0.87 -2.52
N ALA A 128 14.68 1.49 -3.69
CA ALA A 128 15.13 2.84 -3.93
C ALA A 128 14.52 3.81 -2.92
N VAL A 129 15.34 4.76 -2.45
CA VAL A 129 14.88 5.83 -1.58
C VAL A 129 14.31 6.95 -2.44
N LYS A 130 13.07 7.33 -2.17
CA LYS A 130 12.45 8.55 -2.73
C LYS A 130 12.37 9.59 -1.62
N VAL A 131 12.78 10.83 -1.91
CA VAL A 131 12.62 11.98 -1.00
C VAL A 131 11.86 13.07 -1.73
N GLU A 132 10.76 13.51 -1.15
CA GLU A 132 9.89 14.55 -1.69
C GLU A 132 9.83 15.71 -0.71
N ARG A 133 10.05 16.93 -1.21
CA ARG A 133 9.76 18.17 -0.47
C ARG A 133 8.32 18.57 -0.73
N LYS A 134 7.58 18.83 0.33
CA LYS A 134 6.16 19.18 0.29
C LYS A 134 5.91 20.38 1.21
N THR A 135 4.75 20.99 1.05
CA THR A 135 4.28 22.08 1.91
C THR A 135 2.89 21.76 2.44
N PHE A 136 2.62 22.14 3.68
CA PHE A 136 1.30 22.17 4.28
C PHE A 136 1.02 23.62 4.68
N ALA A 137 0.13 24.28 3.96
CA ALA A 137 0.05 25.74 3.95
C ALA A 137 1.45 26.36 3.70
N GLU A 138 1.95 27.19 4.60
CA GLU A 138 3.28 27.80 4.56
C GLU A 138 4.42 26.93 5.13
N HIS A 139 4.11 25.78 5.74
CA HIS A 139 5.11 24.96 6.42
C HIS A 139 5.71 23.90 5.51
N ALA A 140 7.05 23.89 5.41
CA ALA A 140 7.78 22.92 4.61
C ALA A 140 8.07 21.64 5.40
N TYR A 141 7.98 20.50 4.71
CA TYR A 141 8.36 19.19 5.25
C TYR A 141 8.88 18.28 4.13
N GLN A 142 9.49 17.18 4.53
CA GLN A 142 9.99 16.15 3.63
C GLN A 142 9.32 14.81 3.94
N VAL A 143 9.05 14.04 2.89
CA VAL A 143 8.62 12.65 3.01
C VAL A 143 9.69 11.79 2.36
N LYS A 144 10.25 10.86 3.13
CA LYS A 144 11.18 9.84 2.65
C LYS A 144 10.45 8.49 2.60
N THR A 145 10.42 7.89 1.42
CA THR A 145 9.84 6.56 1.19
C THR A 145 10.94 5.57 0.80
N GLN A 146 10.93 4.39 1.41
CA GLN A 146 11.78 3.27 1.06
C GLN A 146 11.04 1.96 1.33
N GLY A 147 10.55 1.30 0.28
CA GLY A 147 9.71 0.09 0.43
C GLY A 147 8.46 0.40 1.26
N GLY A 148 8.21 -0.42 2.29
CA GLY A 148 7.09 -0.24 3.23
C GLY A 148 7.30 0.83 4.30
N GLN A 149 8.37 1.63 4.22
CA GLN A 149 8.67 2.67 5.21
C GLN A 149 8.43 4.06 4.61
N VAL A 150 7.59 4.86 5.28
CA VAL A 150 7.30 6.25 4.92
C VAL A 150 7.56 7.13 6.14
N ILE A 151 8.54 8.02 6.03
CA ILE A 151 9.01 8.87 7.13
C ILE A 151 8.73 10.32 6.77
N LEU A 152 7.94 11.00 7.60
CA LEU A 152 7.79 12.45 7.55
C LEU A 152 8.89 13.11 8.40
N LYS A 153 9.47 14.18 7.87
CA LYS A 153 10.43 15.04 8.55
C LYS A 153 10.02 16.50 8.40
N LEU A 154 9.83 17.20 9.50
CA LEU A 154 9.60 18.64 9.53
C LEU A 154 10.88 19.39 9.15
N GLU A 155 10.75 20.44 8.34
CA GLU A 155 11.84 21.39 8.11
C GLU A 155 11.84 22.46 9.22
N GLY A 156 13.02 22.89 9.62
CA GLY A 156 13.22 23.85 10.70
C GLY A 156 14.37 23.44 11.61
N ASP A 157 14.84 24.41 12.39
CA ASP A 157 15.92 24.24 13.36
C ASP A 157 15.37 24.28 14.79
N GLY A 158 16.01 23.55 15.69
CA GLY A 158 15.75 23.63 17.12
C GLY A 158 15.46 22.28 17.79
N ALA A 159 15.70 22.23 19.09
CA ALA A 159 15.61 20.99 19.87
C ALA A 159 14.21 20.36 19.86
N ALA A 160 13.15 21.16 19.77
CA ALA A 160 11.76 20.70 19.70
C ALA A 160 11.48 19.97 18.37
N ILE A 161 11.83 20.58 17.24
CA ILE A 161 11.69 19.97 15.91
C ILE A 161 12.54 18.71 15.79
N ASP A 162 13.77 18.72 16.30
CA ASP A 162 14.62 17.54 16.34
C ASP A 162 14.00 16.40 17.15
N LYS A 163 13.33 16.72 18.26
CA LYS A 163 12.64 15.73 19.08
C LYS A 163 11.45 15.11 18.34
N ILE A 164 10.62 15.94 17.70
CA ILE A 164 9.48 15.47 16.90
C ILE A 164 9.97 14.59 15.74
N ASN A 165 10.99 15.03 15.01
CA ASN A 165 11.57 14.29 13.89
C ASN A 165 12.13 12.92 14.31
N ARG A 166 12.76 12.81 15.49
CA ARG A 166 13.20 11.52 16.02
C ARG A 166 12.02 10.59 16.33
N GLU A 167 10.93 11.14 16.87
CA GLU A 167 9.75 10.35 17.20
C GLU A 167 8.98 9.89 15.96
N LEU A 168 8.78 10.78 14.98
CA LEU A 168 8.20 10.45 13.67
C LEU A 168 8.99 9.33 12.98
N ALA A 169 10.32 9.43 12.98
CA ALA A 169 11.18 8.38 12.43
C ALA A 169 11.03 7.06 13.21
N ARG A 170 10.94 7.10 14.55
CA ARG A 170 10.71 5.90 15.37
C ARG A 170 9.37 5.24 15.06
N MET A 171 8.31 6.03 14.90
CA MET A 171 6.97 5.52 14.61
C MET A 171 6.86 4.92 13.21
N ALA A 172 7.60 5.44 12.24
CA ALA A 172 7.64 4.92 10.88
C ALA A 172 8.42 3.60 10.74
N ILE A 173 9.28 3.26 11.70
CA ILE A 173 10.02 2.00 11.71
C ILE A 173 9.14 0.91 12.34
N ASN A 174 8.50 0.11 11.50
CA ASN A 174 7.92 -1.17 11.89
C ASN A 174 8.88 -2.29 11.46
N PRO A 175 9.42 -3.12 12.39
CA PRO A 175 10.25 -4.28 12.05
C PRO A 175 9.57 -5.22 11.05
N ASP A 176 8.25 -5.38 11.16
CA ASP A 176 7.47 -6.23 10.26
C ASP A 176 7.18 -5.52 8.93
N GLY A 177 7.25 -4.19 8.86
CA GLY A 177 6.86 -3.40 7.69
C GLY A 177 7.67 -3.72 6.42
N GLN A 178 8.96 -4.06 6.58
CA GLN A 178 9.79 -4.45 5.43
C GLN A 178 9.51 -5.90 4.98
N ALA A 179 9.25 -6.80 5.93
CA ALA A 179 8.89 -8.18 5.62
C ALA A 179 7.49 -8.25 4.98
N ASP A 180 6.55 -7.46 5.50
CA ASP A 180 5.22 -7.22 4.93
C ASP A 180 5.32 -6.71 3.50
N PHE A 181 6.14 -5.69 3.26
CA PHE A 181 6.36 -5.15 1.92
C PHE A 181 6.81 -6.22 0.91
N TYR A 182 7.81 -7.02 1.26
CA TYR A 182 8.28 -8.08 0.36
C TYR A 182 7.24 -9.20 0.17
N ARG A 183 6.54 -9.59 1.23
CA ARG A 183 5.44 -10.56 1.16
C ARG A 183 4.31 -10.06 0.25
N GLU A 184 3.86 -8.81 0.43
CA GLU A 184 2.83 -8.19 -0.40
C GLU A 184 3.25 -8.10 -1.86
N ARG A 185 4.50 -7.71 -2.12
CA ARG A 185 5.03 -7.68 -3.49
C ARG A 185 5.04 -9.06 -4.13
N ARG A 186 5.49 -10.09 -3.42
CA ARG A 186 5.47 -11.48 -3.90
C ARG A 186 4.04 -11.95 -4.19
N ASN A 187 3.08 -11.61 -3.32
CA ASN A 187 1.66 -11.92 -3.53
C ASN A 187 1.11 -11.20 -4.78
N SER A 188 1.45 -9.92 -5.00
CA SER A 188 1.03 -9.19 -6.21
C SER A 188 1.65 -9.79 -7.47
N LEU A 189 2.92 -10.22 -7.40
CA LEU A 189 3.60 -10.87 -8.52
C LEU A 189 2.91 -12.19 -8.89
N ASP A 190 2.51 -12.98 -7.91
CA ASP A 190 1.78 -14.24 -8.12
C ASP A 190 0.38 -14.03 -8.72
N GLN A 191 -0.36 -13.04 -8.23
CA GLN A 191 -1.74 -12.83 -8.63
C GLN A 191 -1.90 -12.13 -9.98
N SER A 192 -1.02 -11.17 -10.29
CA SER A 192 -1.20 -10.31 -11.46
C SER A 192 0.08 -10.06 -12.26
N GLY A 193 1.25 -10.50 -11.77
CA GLY A 193 2.54 -10.11 -12.31
C GLY A 193 2.96 -8.66 -11.98
N GLY A 194 2.11 -7.93 -11.24
CA GLY A 194 2.37 -6.58 -10.76
C GLY A 194 3.19 -6.55 -9.47
N THR A 195 3.45 -5.35 -8.96
CA THR A 195 4.25 -5.15 -7.72
C THR A 195 3.52 -4.33 -6.67
N THR A 196 2.19 -4.31 -6.72
CA THR A 196 1.36 -3.52 -5.82
C THR A 196 1.55 -3.96 -4.37
N THR A 197 1.81 -3.00 -3.49
CA THR A 197 1.91 -3.18 -2.04
C THR A 197 0.94 -2.24 -1.33
N SER A 198 0.89 -2.29 0.01
CA SER A 198 0.10 -1.37 0.82
C SER A 198 0.35 0.09 0.43
N GLU A 199 -0.71 0.89 0.37
CA GLU A 199 -0.60 2.33 0.30
C GLU A 199 -0.28 2.86 1.69
N ILE A 200 0.78 3.66 1.83
CA ILE A 200 1.17 4.26 3.10
C ILE A 200 1.41 5.75 2.85
N ALA A 201 0.77 6.58 3.67
CA ALA A 201 0.96 8.02 3.65
C ALA A 201 1.18 8.53 5.09
N VAL A 202 2.15 9.43 5.25
CA VAL A 202 2.40 10.13 6.51
C VAL A 202 2.48 11.62 6.18
N GLU A 203 1.50 12.38 6.64
CA GLU A 203 1.34 13.78 6.24
C GLU A 203 0.73 14.66 7.34
N PRO A 204 0.99 15.98 7.35
CA PRO A 204 0.36 16.87 8.30
C PRO A 204 -1.15 16.93 8.05
N PHE A 205 -1.93 16.85 9.13
CA PHE A 205 -3.37 17.03 9.16
C PHE A 205 -3.75 18.42 9.68
N TYR A 206 -2.97 18.92 10.65
CA TYR A 206 -3.11 20.25 11.22
C TYR A 206 -1.73 20.79 11.61
N TRP A 207 -1.52 22.10 11.45
CA TRP A 207 -0.26 22.77 11.78
C TRP A 207 -0.53 24.23 12.14
N SER A 208 -0.13 24.63 13.34
CA SER A 208 -0.15 26.02 13.84
C SER A 208 1.20 26.45 14.39
N SER A 209 1.29 27.63 15.00
CA SER A 209 2.51 28.05 15.72
C SER A 209 2.86 27.18 16.94
N HIS A 210 1.90 26.44 17.51
CA HIS A 210 2.09 25.68 18.74
C HIS A 210 1.91 24.17 18.59
N TRP A 211 1.20 23.73 17.56
CA TRP A 211 0.78 22.34 17.44
C TRP A 211 0.97 21.82 16.02
N ILE A 212 1.32 20.55 15.92
CA ILE A 212 1.23 19.80 14.67
C ILE A 212 0.52 18.47 14.93
N THR A 213 -0.42 18.13 14.06
CA THR A 213 -1.03 16.80 14.00
C THR A 213 -0.61 16.14 12.71
N VAL A 214 -0.07 14.92 12.78
CA VAL A 214 0.34 14.12 11.63
C VAL A 214 -0.59 12.92 11.52
N ARG A 215 -1.14 12.71 10.33
CA ARG A 215 -1.91 11.51 9.98
C ARG A 215 -0.95 10.42 9.49
N PHE A 216 -1.05 9.27 10.12
CA PHE A 216 -0.45 8.02 9.64
C PHE A 216 -1.56 7.21 8.99
N TYR A 217 -1.53 7.06 7.67
CA TYR A 217 -2.51 6.32 6.90
C TYR A 217 -1.89 5.06 6.29
N ARG A 218 -2.64 3.96 6.33
CA ARG A 218 -2.32 2.72 5.64
C ARG A 218 -3.57 2.13 5.00
N TRP A 219 -3.45 1.75 3.74
CA TRP A 219 -4.37 0.85 3.08
C TRP A 219 -3.66 -0.46 2.75
N SER A 220 -3.93 -1.50 3.54
CA SER A 220 -3.29 -2.80 3.40
C SER A 220 -3.70 -3.50 2.09
N ALA A 221 -2.71 -3.88 1.27
CA ALA A 221 -2.95 -4.52 -0.02
C ALA A 221 -3.69 -5.86 0.12
N GLY A 222 -4.67 -6.11 -0.74
CA GLY A 222 -5.46 -7.34 -0.77
C GLY A 222 -6.68 -7.38 0.15
N TYR A 223 -6.89 -6.36 1.00
CA TYR A 223 -8.01 -6.33 1.97
C TYR A 223 -9.22 -5.50 1.51
N GLY A 224 -9.16 -4.89 0.32
CA GLY A 224 -10.16 -3.94 -0.14
C GLY A 224 -10.38 -2.83 0.90
N ARG A 225 -11.59 -2.29 1.00
CA ARG A 225 -11.94 -1.23 1.97
C ARG A 225 -11.58 -1.57 3.42
N GLY A 226 -11.67 -2.85 3.82
CA GLY A 226 -11.36 -3.30 5.17
C GLY A 226 -9.88 -3.20 5.56
N GLY A 227 -9.00 -2.93 4.59
CA GLY A 227 -7.57 -2.69 4.84
C GLY A 227 -7.22 -1.25 5.19
N ILE A 228 -8.19 -0.33 5.16
CA ILE A 228 -7.96 1.09 5.42
C ILE A 228 -7.90 1.34 6.92
N SER A 229 -6.85 2.01 7.37
CA SER A 229 -6.63 2.42 8.75
C SER A 229 -5.87 3.73 8.79
N TRP A 230 -6.12 4.56 9.79
CA TRP A 230 -5.29 5.72 10.06
C TRP A 230 -5.34 6.13 11.53
N GLY A 231 -4.31 6.86 11.96
CA GLY A 231 -4.21 7.45 13.28
C GLY A 231 -3.71 8.89 13.20
N LEU A 232 -4.22 9.73 14.11
CA LEU A 232 -3.81 11.13 14.26
C LEU A 232 -2.93 11.27 15.51
N HIS A 233 -1.71 11.77 15.32
CA HIS A 233 -0.75 11.96 16.41
C HIS A 233 -0.36 13.43 16.49
N SER A 234 -0.33 13.99 17.70
CA SER A 234 -0.11 15.42 17.89
C SER A 234 1.16 15.70 18.69
N TRP A 235 1.85 16.79 18.36
CA TRP A 235 3.02 17.28 19.08
C TRP A 235 2.92 18.77 19.35
N ASN A 236 3.46 19.19 20.49
CA ASN A 236 3.69 20.58 20.80
C ASN A 236 4.98 21.05 20.10
N LEU A 237 4.89 22.06 19.24
CA LEU A 237 6.02 22.58 18.46
C LEU A 237 7.03 23.39 19.30
N GLN A 238 6.64 23.86 20.48
CA GLN A 238 7.52 24.63 21.36
C GLN A 238 8.40 23.72 22.22
N THR A 239 7.86 22.58 22.66
CA THR A 239 8.57 21.64 23.55
C THR A 239 9.08 20.39 22.82
N GLY A 240 8.47 20.04 21.69
CA GLY A 240 8.70 18.79 20.98
C GLY A 240 8.09 17.56 21.64
N GLU A 241 7.24 17.74 22.66
CA GLU A 241 6.55 16.64 23.34
C GLU A 241 5.35 16.16 22.51
N LYS A 242 5.20 14.83 22.38
CA LYS A 242 3.96 14.22 21.92
C LYS A 242 2.86 14.46 22.93
N VAL A 243 1.68 14.78 22.45
CA VAL A 243 0.48 15.00 23.25
C VAL A 243 -0.64 14.12 22.73
N ASP A 244 -1.39 13.54 23.66
CA ASP A 244 -2.64 12.86 23.39
C ASP A 244 -3.80 13.85 23.62
N PRO A 245 -4.49 14.31 22.56
CA PRO A 245 -5.59 15.27 22.69
C PRO A 245 -6.75 14.77 23.55
N TRP A 246 -6.93 13.45 23.73
CA TRP A 246 -7.97 12.92 24.61
C TRP A 246 -7.78 13.31 26.07
N THR A 247 -6.54 13.60 26.47
CA THR A 247 -6.23 14.07 27.84
C THR A 247 -6.93 15.40 28.17
N TRP A 248 -7.25 16.21 27.16
CA TRP A 248 -8.00 17.45 27.31
C TRP A 248 -9.47 17.24 27.66
N LEU A 249 -10.02 16.05 27.34
CA LEU A 249 -11.37 15.62 27.68
C LEU A 249 -11.40 14.65 28.87
N GLY A 250 -10.24 14.38 29.48
CA GLY A 250 -10.09 13.45 30.61
C GLY A 250 -9.98 11.98 30.20
N GLY A 251 -9.61 11.70 28.96
CA GLY A 251 -9.42 10.37 28.40
C GLY A 251 -7.99 10.12 27.94
N HIS A 252 -7.78 8.94 27.38
CA HIS A 252 -6.50 8.53 26.79
C HIS A 252 -6.73 7.59 25.61
N GLU A 253 -5.99 7.81 24.52
CA GLU A 253 -5.93 6.88 23.39
C GLU A 253 -5.00 5.72 23.72
N GLN A 254 -5.46 4.50 23.46
CA GLN A 254 -4.68 3.27 23.58
C GLN A 254 -4.27 2.83 22.18
N TRP A 255 -3.03 3.16 21.80
CA TRP A 255 -2.49 2.85 20.49
C TRP A 255 -2.03 1.39 20.39
N ASP A 256 -2.54 0.68 19.39
CA ASP A 256 -2.01 -0.63 18.97
C ASP A 256 -0.86 -0.45 17.97
N THR A 257 -1.05 0.48 17.03
CA THR A 257 -0.08 0.83 15.99
C THR A 257 -0.14 2.34 15.73
N PRO A 258 0.79 2.93 14.95
CA PRO A 258 0.63 4.31 14.48
C PRO A 258 -0.66 4.55 13.67
N TYR A 259 -1.28 3.51 13.12
CA TYR A 259 -2.43 3.58 12.22
C TYR A 259 -3.76 3.22 12.90
N SER A 260 -3.74 2.78 14.16
CA SER A 260 -4.94 2.28 14.85
C SER A 260 -4.80 2.34 16.36
N GLY A 261 -5.89 2.67 17.03
CA GLY A 261 -6.00 2.68 18.48
C GLY A 261 -7.44 2.53 18.92
N GLN A 262 -7.63 2.53 20.23
CA GLN A 262 -8.93 2.57 20.86
C GLN A 262 -8.99 3.62 21.95
N VAL A 263 -10.17 4.21 22.12
CA VAL A 263 -10.44 5.10 23.24
C VAL A 263 -11.72 4.69 23.94
N LYS A 264 -11.64 4.67 25.26
CA LYS A 264 -12.82 4.65 26.12
C LYS A 264 -13.20 6.08 26.44
N LEU A 265 -14.35 6.52 25.93
CA LEU A 265 -14.82 7.88 26.19
C LEU A 265 -14.92 8.15 27.72
N PRO A 266 -14.35 9.25 28.22
CA PRO A 266 -14.50 9.66 29.61
C PRO A 266 -15.98 9.85 29.97
N ALA A 267 -16.39 9.45 31.18
CA ALA A 267 -17.80 9.46 31.56
C ALA A 267 -18.47 10.84 31.41
N ALA A 268 -17.75 11.92 31.78
CA ALA A 268 -18.25 13.29 31.64
C ALA A 268 -18.43 13.69 30.16
N PHE A 269 -17.42 13.42 29.33
CA PHE A 269 -17.49 13.71 27.90
C PHE A 269 -18.53 12.85 27.18
N SER A 270 -18.59 11.55 27.46
CA SER A 270 -19.60 10.63 26.90
C SER A 270 -21.03 11.08 27.23
N SER A 271 -21.30 11.45 28.49
CA SER A 271 -22.62 11.93 28.90
C SER A 271 -23.00 13.27 28.27
N TRP A 272 -22.02 14.13 28.02
CA TRP A 272 -22.22 15.40 27.33
C TRP A 272 -22.44 15.20 25.84
N LEU A 273 -21.63 14.36 25.19
CA LEU A 273 -21.70 14.03 23.77
C LEU A 273 -23.06 13.41 23.42
N ALA A 274 -23.55 12.50 24.25
CA ALA A 274 -24.89 11.90 24.10
C ALA A 274 -26.02 12.94 24.09
N LYS A 275 -25.82 14.13 24.66
CA LYS A 275 -26.80 15.24 24.62
C LYS A 275 -26.64 16.14 23.40
N GLN A 276 -25.48 16.09 22.74
CA GLN A 276 -25.20 16.86 21.52
C GLN A 276 -25.60 16.13 20.25
N THR A 277 -25.77 14.80 20.32
CA THR A 277 -26.03 13.94 19.17
C THR A 277 -27.37 13.24 19.27
N THR A 278 -28.02 13.00 18.12
CA THR A 278 -29.11 12.04 17.99
C THR A 278 -28.57 10.68 17.52
N THR A 279 -29.37 9.63 17.63
CA THR A 279 -29.03 8.31 17.06
C THR A 279 -30.02 8.01 15.96
N ASP A 280 -29.51 7.87 14.74
CA ASP A 280 -30.32 7.57 13.57
C ASP A 280 -30.75 6.09 13.57
N GLU A 281 -31.90 5.81 12.97
CA GLU A 281 -32.45 4.45 12.93
C GLU A 281 -31.48 3.50 12.21
N GLY A 282 -31.13 2.39 12.86
CA GLY A 282 -30.19 1.40 12.33
C GLY A 282 -28.71 1.71 12.60
N CYS A 283 -28.38 2.86 13.18
CA CYS A 283 -27.02 3.24 13.52
C CYS A 283 -26.72 3.09 15.03
N PRO A 284 -25.48 2.70 15.40
CA PRO A 284 -25.05 2.71 16.79
C PRO A 284 -24.95 4.16 17.30
N ALA A 285 -25.21 4.37 18.60
CA ALA A 285 -25.00 5.68 19.21
C ALA A 285 -23.52 6.08 19.11
N VAL A 286 -23.24 7.35 18.85
CA VAL A 286 -21.85 7.87 18.73
C VAL A 286 -20.99 7.49 19.94
N THR A 287 -21.57 7.45 21.14
CA THR A 287 -20.87 7.11 22.38
C THR A 287 -20.53 5.63 22.55
N SER A 288 -21.03 4.76 21.67
CA SER A 288 -20.79 3.31 21.71
C SER A 288 -19.58 2.86 20.88
N TYR A 289 -19.06 3.73 20.00
CA TYR A 289 -17.84 3.46 19.28
C TYR A 289 -16.64 3.40 20.23
N SER A 290 -15.64 2.59 19.88
CA SER A 290 -14.38 2.43 20.62
C SER A 290 -13.17 2.97 19.87
N SER A 291 -13.37 3.49 18.66
CA SER A 291 -12.34 4.12 17.83
C SER A 291 -12.93 5.42 17.28
N PHE A 292 -12.13 6.47 17.29
CA PHE A 292 -12.50 7.79 16.80
C PHE A 292 -11.26 8.49 16.26
N ASP A 293 -11.46 9.40 15.31
CA ASP A 293 -10.44 10.36 14.97
C ASP A 293 -10.71 11.64 15.74
N LEU A 294 -9.72 12.02 16.57
CA LEU A 294 -9.75 13.27 17.30
C LEU A 294 -8.76 14.25 16.68
N SER A 295 -9.29 15.35 16.16
CA SER A 295 -8.49 16.47 15.68
C SER A 295 -8.99 17.79 16.25
N PHE A 296 -8.25 18.86 15.99
CA PHE A 296 -8.55 20.17 16.51
C PHE A 296 -7.93 21.26 15.63
N ASN A 297 -8.47 22.46 15.78
CA ASN A 297 -7.93 23.68 15.19
C ASN A 297 -8.14 24.86 16.16
N THR A 298 -7.93 26.08 15.68
CA THR A 298 -8.06 27.27 16.54
C THR A 298 -9.49 27.57 16.98
N GLN A 299 -10.49 27.01 16.31
CA GLN A 299 -11.90 27.21 16.62
C GLN A 299 -12.43 26.15 17.59
N GLY A 300 -11.89 24.94 17.55
CA GLY A 300 -12.43 23.85 18.35
C GLY A 300 -11.85 22.47 18.04
N LEU A 301 -12.61 21.46 18.42
CA LEU A 301 -12.28 20.05 18.29
C LEU A 301 -13.22 19.39 17.28
N GLN A 302 -12.65 18.55 16.42
CA GLN A 302 -13.38 17.71 15.48
C GLN A 302 -13.26 16.25 15.90
N LEU A 303 -14.40 15.57 15.94
CA LEU A 303 -14.53 14.17 16.30
C LEU A 303 -15.23 13.44 15.16
N SER A 304 -14.58 12.44 14.58
CA SER A 304 -15.22 11.55 13.61
C SER A 304 -15.18 10.10 14.04
N THR A 305 -16.23 9.35 13.67
CA THR A 305 -16.24 7.90 13.81
C THR A 305 -15.65 7.25 12.54
N PRO A 306 -15.08 6.04 12.63
CA PRO A 306 -14.57 5.35 11.45
C PRO A 306 -15.65 5.21 10.38
N ALA A 307 -15.37 5.63 9.16
CA ALA A 307 -16.27 5.40 8.05
C ALA A 307 -16.32 3.88 7.79
N GLN A 308 -17.48 3.25 7.95
CA GLN A 308 -17.69 1.82 7.64
C GLN A 308 -18.40 1.59 6.29
N GLY A 309 -18.93 2.65 5.67
CA GLY A 309 -19.68 2.56 4.41
C GLY A 309 -21.10 2.02 4.59
N ASP A 310 -21.57 1.98 5.83
CA ASP A 310 -22.94 1.68 6.26
C ASP A 310 -23.80 2.95 6.36
N GLY A 311 -23.20 4.13 6.19
CA GLY A 311 -23.87 5.43 6.32
C GLY A 311 -24.07 5.88 7.77
N CYS A 312 -23.41 5.22 8.73
CA CYS A 312 -23.51 5.54 10.16
C CYS A 312 -22.31 6.36 10.67
N ASP A 313 -21.46 6.84 9.77
CA ASP A 313 -20.36 7.73 10.12
C ASP A 313 -20.85 9.09 10.60
N ASN A 314 -20.18 9.59 11.63
CA ASN A 314 -20.45 10.87 12.25
C ASN A 314 -19.22 11.76 12.09
N GLU A 315 -19.42 12.99 11.67
CA GLU A 315 -18.42 14.06 11.70
C GLU A 315 -18.97 15.21 12.55
N LEU A 316 -18.39 15.39 13.73
CA LEU A 316 -18.87 16.35 14.73
C LEU A 316 -17.80 17.41 14.94
N SER A 317 -18.23 18.65 15.11
CA SER A 317 -17.36 19.78 15.42
C SER A 317 -17.93 20.58 16.57
N PHE A 318 -17.08 20.88 17.55
CA PHE A 318 -17.46 21.63 18.75
C PHE A 318 -16.48 22.76 18.98
N THR A 319 -16.98 23.96 19.27
CA THR A 319 -16.11 25.09 19.61
C THR A 319 -15.45 24.88 20.97
N TRP A 320 -14.33 25.57 21.23
CA TRP A 320 -13.69 25.53 22.54
C TRP A 320 -14.60 25.99 23.67
N GLU A 321 -15.51 26.95 23.42
CA GLU A 321 -16.51 27.40 24.39
C GLU A 321 -17.56 26.31 24.69
N GLN A 322 -18.02 25.58 23.66
CA GLN A 322 -18.98 24.47 23.87
C GLN A 322 -18.38 23.34 24.71
N LEU A 323 -17.07 23.14 24.63
CA LEU A 323 -16.34 22.10 25.35
C LEU A 323 -15.98 22.48 26.79
N GLU A 324 -16.06 23.76 27.17
CA GLU A 324 -15.70 24.26 28.50
C GLU A 324 -16.24 23.37 29.66
N PRO A 325 -17.50 22.89 29.65
CA PRO A 325 -18.06 22.09 30.74
C PRO A 325 -17.41 20.71 30.91
N VAL A 326 -16.72 20.21 29.88
CA VAL A 326 -16.14 18.86 29.82
C VAL A 326 -14.62 18.85 29.71
N LEU A 327 -13.98 20.01 29.60
CA LEU A 327 -12.52 20.09 29.61
C LEU A 327 -11.95 19.61 30.95
N SER A 328 -10.86 18.85 30.87
CA SER A 328 -10.02 18.52 32.02
C SER A 328 -9.18 19.74 32.44
N PRO A 329 -8.50 19.71 33.61
CA PRO A 329 -7.52 20.74 33.95
C PRO A 329 -6.43 20.91 32.89
N ALA A 330 -5.98 19.80 32.28
CA ALA A 330 -4.99 19.84 31.20
C ALA A 330 -5.57 20.51 29.93
N GLY A 331 -6.83 20.21 29.58
CA GLY A 331 -7.51 20.85 28.45
C GLY A 331 -7.66 22.36 28.64
N ARG A 332 -8.12 22.79 29.82
CA ARG A 332 -8.21 24.23 30.16
C ARG A 332 -6.85 24.94 30.10
N ALA A 333 -5.79 24.28 30.55
CA ALA A 333 -4.44 24.84 30.50
C ALA A 333 -3.89 24.94 29.06
N ALA A 334 -4.31 24.06 28.15
CA ALA A 334 -3.88 24.06 26.76
C ALA A 334 -4.59 25.12 25.89
N LEU A 335 -5.80 25.57 26.27
CA LEU A 335 -6.63 26.49 25.48
C LEU A 335 -5.88 27.70 24.89
N PRO A 336 -5.05 28.46 25.64
CA PRO A 336 -4.36 29.61 25.07
C PRO A 336 -3.48 29.26 23.88
N SER A 337 -2.85 28.08 23.90
CA SER A 337 -2.00 27.60 22.79
C SER A 337 -2.81 26.94 21.67
N LEU A 338 -3.99 26.38 21.96
CA LEU A 338 -4.86 25.76 20.96
C LEU A 338 -5.58 26.81 20.12
N MET A 339 -5.91 27.95 20.71
CA MET A 339 -6.55 29.08 20.03
C MET A 339 -5.54 29.99 19.31
N ALA A 340 -4.24 29.75 19.48
CA ALA A 340 -3.19 30.48 18.79
C ALA A 340 -3.08 30.01 17.32
N PRO A 341 -2.96 30.94 16.36
CA PRO A 341 -2.88 30.62 14.93
C PRO A 341 -1.67 29.77 14.57
#